data_AF-A0A965EMD3-F1
#
_entry.id   AF-A0A965EMD3-F1
#
_cell.length_a   1.000
_cell.length_b   1.000
_cell.length_c   1.000
_cell.angle_alpha   90.00
_cell.angle_beta   90.00
_cell.angle_gamma   90.00
#
_symmetry.space_group_name_H-M   'P 1'
#
loop_
_entity.id
_entity.type
_entity.pdbx_description
1 polymer ?
#
loop_
_entity_poly.entity_id
_entity_poly.type
_entity_poly.pdbx_seq_one_letter_code
_entity_poly.pdbx_strand_id
1 'polypeptide(L)'
;RNLKARDSVWLRNMAETYGFKDNFGESAPEISSLMRRVDVIPPSLALAQSAVESAYATSRFAVEGNALFGQWHIGRGLVPRKQRKQLGDYRVAEFDTPMGSIRAYMRNLNTNPAYKPFRDMRASVRASGDALRGAALAGGLRSYSEKGEAYVSLLRSVIAFNQLAQSDFAKLDDAPARRIVSGAL
;
A
#
# COMPACT_ATOMS: atom_id res chain seq x y z
N ARG A 1 -5.35 26.20 -18.33
CA ARG A 1 -4.05 26.52 -17.70
C ARG A 1 -3.03 25.56 -18.32
N ASN A 2 -2.05 26.02 -19.08
CA ASN A 2 -1.04 25.11 -19.68
C ASN A 2 0.00 24.75 -18.62
N LEU A 3 0.17 23.45 -18.36
CA LEU A 3 1.24 22.91 -17.52
C LEU A 3 2.61 23.16 -18.19
N LYS A 4 3.67 23.32 -17.39
CA LYS A 4 5.04 23.37 -17.95
C LYS A 4 5.37 22.00 -18.53
N ALA A 5 6.22 21.93 -19.57
CA ALA A 5 6.59 20.67 -20.22
C ALA A 5 7.08 19.59 -19.23
N ARG A 6 7.87 19.99 -18.22
CA ARG A 6 8.34 19.12 -17.14
C ARG A 6 7.18 18.54 -16.32
N ASP A 7 6.17 19.36 -16.00
CA ASP A 7 5.03 18.94 -15.19
C ASP A 7 4.14 17.97 -15.98
N SER A 8 3.94 18.20 -17.28
CA SER A 8 3.22 17.27 -18.17
C SER A 8 3.93 15.91 -18.28
N VAL A 9 5.26 15.89 -18.46
CA VAL A 9 6.03 14.63 -18.48
C VAL A 9 5.90 13.89 -17.15
N TRP A 10 6.07 14.60 -16.02
CA TRP A 10 5.91 14.01 -14.69
C TRP A 10 4.50 13.44 -14.50
N LEU A 11 3.47 14.17 -14.92
CA LEU A 11 2.08 13.77 -14.77
C LEU A 11 1.74 12.54 -15.61
N ARG A 12 2.23 12.45 -16.86
CA ARG A 12 2.06 11.26 -17.71
C ARG A 12 2.76 10.04 -17.14
N ASN A 13 3.99 10.19 -16.65
CA ASN A 13 4.71 9.09 -15.99
C ASN A 13 3.98 8.61 -14.73
N MET A 14 3.39 9.54 -13.97
CA MET A 14 2.55 9.21 -12.82
C MET A 14 1.27 8.47 -13.26
N ALA A 15 0.63 8.94 -14.34
CA ALA A 15 -0.57 8.30 -14.89
C ALA A 15 -0.28 6.85 -15.31
N GLU A 16 0.81 6.63 -16.05
CA GLU A 16 1.26 5.31 -16.47
C GLU A 16 1.55 4.40 -15.26
N THR A 17 2.31 4.90 -14.28
CA THR A 17 2.62 4.18 -13.03
C THR A 17 1.36 3.72 -12.30
N TYR A 18 0.30 4.54 -12.36
CA TYR A 18 -0.98 4.25 -11.74
C TYR A 18 -2.01 3.64 -12.70
N GLY A 19 -1.56 3.08 -13.83
CA GLY A 19 -2.36 2.24 -14.72
C GLY A 19 -3.34 3.00 -15.62
N PHE A 20 -3.04 4.24 -15.97
CA PHE A 20 -3.62 4.92 -17.13
C PHE A 20 -2.78 4.58 -18.38
N LYS A 21 -3.43 4.39 -19.53
CA LYS A 21 -2.76 4.02 -20.79
C LYS A 21 -2.11 5.25 -21.44
N ASP A 22 -1.35 5.01 -22.51
CA ASP A 22 -0.55 5.98 -23.29
C ASP A 22 -1.32 7.18 -23.87
N ASN A 23 -2.64 7.25 -23.67
CA ASN A 23 -3.52 8.31 -24.13
C ASN A 23 -4.02 9.25 -23.03
N PHE A 24 -3.34 9.32 -21.88
CA PHE A 24 -3.69 10.27 -20.81
C PHE A 24 -3.55 11.71 -21.30
N GLY A 25 -4.67 12.35 -21.61
CA GLY A 25 -4.77 13.64 -22.28
C GLY A 25 -4.70 14.86 -21.35
N GLU A 26 -4.43 14.66 -20.06
CA GLU A 26 -4.33 15.71 -19.03
C GLU A 26 -5.62 16.56 -18.89
N SER A 27 -6.77 16.05 -19.35
CA SER A 27 -8.05 16.74 -19.13
C SER A 27 -8.43 16.73 -17.64
N ALA A 28 -9.24 17.70 -17.20
CA ALA A 28 -9.66 17.77 -15.81
C ALA A 28 -10.33 16.47 -15.27
N PRO A 29 -11.17 15.75 -16.05
CA PRO A 29 -11.70 14.45 -15.63
C PRO A 29 -10.63 13.35 -15.50
N GLU A 30 -9.63 13.33 -16.38
CA GLU A 30 -8.52 12.38 -16.33
C GLU A 30 -7.63 12.65 -15.11
N ILE A 31 -7.27 13.91 -14.87
CA ILE A 31 -6.52 14.33 -13.68
C ILE A 31 -7.28 13.96 -12.41
N SER A 32 -8.59 14.23 -12.36
CA SER A 32 -9.43 13.86 -11.21
C SER A 32 -9.45 12.34 -10.98
N SER A 33 -9.43 11.55 -12.05
CA SER A 33 -9.36 10.10 -11.97
C SER A 33 -8.01 9.61 -11.47
N LEU A 34 -6.92 10.24 -11.92
CA LEU A 34 -5.57 9.95 -11.44
C LEU A 34 -5.43 10.30 -9.95
N MET A 35 -5.94 11.46 -9.53
CA MET A 35 -5.95 11.90 -8.13
C MET A 35 -6.59 10.87 -7.20
N ARG A 36 -7.68 10.19 -7.61
CA ARG A 36 -8.28 9.11 -6.82
C ARG A 36 -7.35 7.89 -6.65
N ARG A 37 -6.47 7.62 -7.62
CA ARG A 37 -5.50 6.52 -7.54
C ARG A 37 -4.26 6.92 -6.74
N VAL A 38 -3.72 8.12 -6.93
CA VAL A 38 -2.49 8.57 -6.24
C VAL A 38 -2.71 9.04 -4.79
N ASP A 39 -3.94 8.97 -4.29
CA ASP A 39 -4.24 9.38 -2.91
C ASP A 39 -3.55 8.47 -1.87
N VAL A 40 -3.37 9.03 -0.68
CA VAL A 40 -2.66 8.43 0.44
C VAL A 40 -3.37 7.17 0.96
N ILE A 41 -2.57 6.18 1.31
CA ILE A 41 -3.00 5.06 2.16
C ILE A 41 -2.73 5.48 3.61
N PRO A 42 -3.73 5.47 4.51
CA PRO A 42 -3.52 5.90 5.90
C PRO A 42 -2.35 5.16 6.53
N PRO A 43 -1.35 5.87 7.08
CA PRO A 43 -0.19 5.25 7.72
C PRO A 43 -0.55 4.16 8.74
N SER A 44 -1.59 4.34 9.56
CA SER A 44 -2.00 3.33 10.54
C SER A 44 -2.42 2.02 9.89
N LEU A 45 -3.09 2.10 8.73
CA LEU A 45 -3.53 0.94 7.97
C LEU A 45 -2.34 0.23 7.32
N ALA A 46 -1.42 0.99 6.71
CA ALA A 46 -0.21 0.42 6.12
C ALA A 46 0.67 -0.27 7.18
N LEU A 47 0.83 0.35 8.36
CA LEU A 47 1.56 -0.24 9.48
C LEU A 47 0.89 -1.52 9.98
N ALA A 48 -0.43 -1.51 10.19
CA ALA A 48 -1.17 -2.69 10.61
C ALA A 48 -1.09 -3.84 9.59
N GLN A 49 -1.24 -3.54 8.30
CA GLN A 49 -1.07 -4.56 7.25
C GLN A 49 0.36 -5.10 7.24
N SER A 50 1.39 -4.23 7.30
CA SER A 50 2.77 -4.70 7.35
C SER A 50 3.02 -5.62 8.55
N ALA A 51 2.50 -5.28 9.74
CA ALA A 51 2.63 -6.11 10.93
C ALA A 51 1.97 -7.50 10.76
N VAL A 52 0.75 -7.53 10.22
CA VAL A 52 0.01 -8.77 9.97
C VAL A 52 0.69 -9.64 8.91
N GLU A 53 1.12 -9.06 7.79
CA GLU A 53 1.67 -9.83 6.66
C GLU A 53 3.12 -10.28 6.88
N SER A 54 3.91 -9.50 7.63
CA SER A 54 5.33 -9.78 7.86
C SER A 54 5.64 -10.38 9.23
N ALA A 55 4.61 -10.66 10.04
CA ALA A 55 4.76 -11.01 11.46
C ALA A 55 5.65 -9.99 12.20
N TYR A 56 5.29 -8.71 12.12
CA TYR A 56 6.09 -7.60 12.67
C TYR A 56 7.55 -7.61 12.17
N ALA A 57 7.73 -7.79 10.86
CA ALA A 57 9.01 -7.88 10.17
C ALA A 57 9.92 -9.05 10.57
N THR A 58 9.41 -10.05 11.30
CA THR A 58 10.19 -11.23 11.72
C THR A 58 10.07 -12.43 10.76
N SER A 59 9.10 -12.40 9.84
CA SER A 59 8.94 -13.45 8.82
C SER A 59 10.20 -13.55 7.96
N ARG A 60 10.59 -14.78 7.61
CA ARG A 60 11.73 -15.03 6.72
C ARG A 60 11.64 -14.24 5.42
N PHE A 61 10.45 -14.11 4.83
CA PHE A 61 10.27 -13.36 3.58
C PHE A 61 10.50 -11.85 3.77
N ALA A 62 10.19 -11.31 4.95
CA ALA A 62 10.48 -9.92 5.29
C ALA A 62 11.97 -9.71 5.53
N VAL A 63 12.62 -10.62 6.27
CA VAL A 63 14.04 -10.52 6.63
C VAL A 63 14.96 -10.77 5.42
N GLU A 64 14.73 -11.86 4.69
CA GLU A 64 15.60 -12.26 3.56
C GLU A 64 15.20 -11.56 2.25
N GLY A 65 13.90 -11.30 2.04
CA GLY A 65 13.38 -10.82 0.77
C GLY A 65 12.79 -9.42 0.79
N ASN A 66 12.90 -8.69 1.91
CA ASN A 66 12.28 -7.37 2.10
C ASN A 66 10.77 -7.33 1.83
N ALA A 67 10.07 -8.47 1.90
CA ALA A 67 8.67 -8.61 1.49
C ALA A 67 7.70 -8.34 2.65
N LEU A 68 7.41 -7.05 2.92
CA LEU A 68 6.63 -6.65 4.10
C LEU A 68 5.11 -6.90 3.99
N PHE A 69 4.58 -7.14 2.79
CA PHE A 69 3.13 -7.15 2.53
C PHE A 69 2.60 -8.44 1.89
N GLY A 70 3.38 -9.53 1.93
CA GLY A 70 2.93 -10.84 1.45
C GLY A 70 2.62 -10.89 -0.06
N GLN A 71 3.26 -10.04 -0.86
CA GLN A 71 3.01 -9.96 -2.29
C GLN A 71 3.55 -11.19 -3.02
N TRP A 72 2.77 -11.70 -3.96
CA TRP A 72 3.16 -12.84 -4.80
C TRP A 72 3.82 -12.37 -6.10
N HIS A 73 4.77 -13.16 -6.61
CA HIS A 73 5.33 -12.97 -7.94
C HIS A 73 5.44 -14.33 -8.65
N ILE A 74 5.12 -14.35 -9.95
CA ILE A 74 5.21 -15.57 -10.78
C ILE A 74 6.65 -15.67 -11.32
N GLY A 75 7.33 -16.78 -11.07
CA GLY A 75 8.63 -17.11 -11.70
C GLY A 75 9.90 -16.45 -11.12
N ARG A 76 9.80 -15.45 -10.24
CA ARG A 76 10.92 -14.85 -9.48
C ARG A 76 10.49 -14.66 -8.03
N GLY A 77 11.39 -14.86 -7.07
CA GLY A 77 11.13 -14.69 -5.64
C GLY A 77 11.49 -15.89 -4.77
N LEU A 78 11.21 -15.79 -3.48
CA LEU A 78 11.55 -16.78 -2.47
C LEU A 78 10.56 -17.95 -2.47
N VAL A 79 11.09 -19.17 -2.50
CA VAL A 79 10.30 -20.42 -2.43
C VAL A 79 9.88 -20.69 -0.98
N PRO A 80 8.59 -20.91 -0.69
CA PRO A 80 8.15 -21.38 0.62
C PRO A 80 8.80 -22.72 1.00
N ARG A 81 9.30 -22.86 2.24
CA ARG A 81 9.93 -24.12 2.71
C ARG A 81 9.00 -25.35 2.62
N LYS A 82 7.68 -25.12 2.62
CA LYS A 82 6.66 -26.12 2.33
C LYS A 82 5.81 -25.62 1.16
N GLN A 83 6.12 -26.07 -0.05
CA GLN A 83 5.26 -25.86 -1.22
C GLN A 83 3.96 -26.63 -0.99
N ARG A 84 2.80 -25.95 -0.93
CA ARG A 84 1.53 -26.68 -1.01
C ARG A 84 1.45 -27.24 -2.44
N LYS A 85 1.48 -28.58 -2.58
CA LYS A 85 1.50 -29.31 -3.87
C LYS A 85 0.43 -28.88 -4.87
N GLN A 86 -0.62 -28.19 -4.43
CA GLN A 86 -1.79 -27.84 -5.23
C GLN A 86 -1.82 -26.38 -5.72
N LEU A 87 -0.87 -25.53 -5.31
CA LEU A 87 -0.90 -24.10 -5.68
C LEU A 87 -0.03 -23.75 -6.89
N GLY A 88 0.90 -24.58 -7.39
CA GLY A 88 1.81 -24.24 -8.50
C GLY A 88 3.14 -23.60 -8.05
N ASP A 89 3.97 -23.05 -8.96
CA ASP A 89 5.23 -22.33 -8.65
C ASP A 89 4.97 -20.88 -8.20
N TYR A 90 4.16 -20.73 -7.15
CA TYR A 90 3.93 -19.43 -6.54
C TYR A 90 5.08 -19.11 -5.59
N ARG A 91 5.79 -18.02 -5.88
CA ARG A 91 6.89 -17.50 -5.07
C ARG A 91 6.46 -16.22 -4.38
N VAL A 92 6.97 -16.00 -3.18
CA VAL A 92 6.81 -14.71 -2.51
C VAL A 92 7.77 -13.72 -3.16
N ALA A 93 7.26 -12.55 -3.51
CA ALA A 93 8.07 -11.51 -4.14
C ALA A 93 9.30 -11.17 -3.29
N GLU A 94 10.41 -10.89 -3.95
CA GLU A 94 11.65 -10.41 -3.34
C GLU A 94 11.92 -8.99 -3.85
N PHE A 95 12.44 -8.14 -2.98
CA PHE A 95 12.72 -6.74 -3.29
C PHE A 95 14.13 -6.36 -2.86
N ASP A 96 14.79 -5.51 -3.66
CA ASP A 96 16.13 -4.99 -3.33
C ASP A 96 16.15 -4.19 -2.02
N THR A 97 15.02 -3.59 -1.65
CA THR A 97 14.88 -2.77 -0.43
C THR A 97 13.49 -2.91 0.19
N PRO A 98 13.32 -2.68 1.51
CA PRO A 98 12.00 -2.60 2.15
C PRO A 98 11.09 -1.57 1.48
N MET A 99 11.66 -0.42 1.08
CA MET A 99 10.95 0.63 0.36
C MET A 99 10.43 0.14 -1.01
N GLY A 100 11.12 -0.79 -1.65
CA GLY A 100 10.65 -1.46 -2.86
C GLY A 100 9.31 -2.18 -2.64
N SER A 101 9.20 -2.94 -1.55
CA SER A 101 7.95 -3.62 -1.18
C SER A 101 6.84 -2.63 -0.82
N ILE A 102 7.14 -1.55 -0.10
CA ILE A 102 6.16 -0.51 0.24
C ILE A 102 5.60 0.12 -1.04
N ARG A 103 6.45 0.51 -2.00
CA ARG A 103 6.01 1.07 -3.29
C ARG A 103 5.16 0.07 -4.07
N ALA A 104 5.53 -1.21 -4.09
CA ALA A 104 4.76 -2.23 -4.76
C ALA A 104 3.38 -2.44 -4.10
N TYR A 105 3.32 -2.49 -2.78
CA TYR A 105 2.08 -2.57 -2.01
C TYR A 105 1.16 -1.37 -2.28
N MET A 106 1.69 -0.15 -2.20
CA MET A 106 0.93 1.07 -2.45
C MET A 106 0.34 1.08 -3.86
N ARG A 107 1.16 0.73 -4.87
CA ARG A 107 0.70 0.62 -6.26
C ARG A 107 -0.41 -0.41 -6.38
N ASN A 108 -0.26 -1.61 -5.81
CA ASN A 108 -1.28 -2.65 -5.88
C ASN A 108 -2.64 -2.16 -5.34
N LEU A 109 -2.70 -1.56 -4.14
CA LEU A 109 -3.94 -1.02 -3.59
C LEU A 109 -4.54 0.11 -4.44
N ASN A 110 -3.69 0.87 -5.12
CA ASN A 110 -4.08 2.04 -5.87
C ASN A 110 -4.40 1.79 -7.35
N THR A 111 -4.07 0.61 -7.89
CA THR A 111 -4.31 0.29 -9.31
C THR A 111 -5.17 -0.97 -9.51
N ASN A 112 -5.05 -1.98 -8.66
CA ASN A 112 -5.74 -3.25 -8.87
C ASN A 112 -7.28 -3.07 -8.74
N PRO A 113 -8.08 -3.60 -9.69
CA PRO A 113 -9.55 -3.52 -9.64
C PRO A 113 -10.17 -4.06 -8.36
N ALA A 114 -9.58 -5.08 -7.73
CA ALA A 114 -10.08 -5.69 -6.50
C ALA A 114 -10.18 -4.70 -5.32
N TYR A 115 -9.37 -3.63 -5.34
CA TYR A 115 -9.36 -2.58 -4.32
C TYR A 115 -10.06 -1.29 -4.76
N LYS A 116 -10.90 -1.35 -5.81
CA LYS A 116 -11.79 -0.24 -6.16
C LYS A 116 -12.64 0.21 -4.96
N PRO A 117 -13.25 -0.67 -4.14
CA PRO A 117 -14.01 -0.24 -2.96
C PRO A 117 -13.18 0.62 -2.00
N PHE A 118 -11.93 0.24 -1.73
CA PHE A 118 -11.02 1.04 -0.89
C PHE A 118 -10.77 2.44 -1.47
N ARG A 119 -10.54 2.55 -2.79
CA ARG A 119 -10.35 3.85 -3.45
C ARG A 119 -11.62 4.70 -3.44
N ASP A 120 -12.78 4.09 -3.64
CA ASP A 120 -14.08 4.76 -3.60
C ASP A 120 -14.37 5.31 -2.19
N MET A 121 -14.09 4.52 -1.14
CA MET A 121 -14.22 4.98 0.25
C MET A 121 -13.33 6.18 0.54
N ARG A 122 -12.05 6.16 0.12
CA ARG A 122 -11.17 7.33 0.28
C ARG A 122 -11.72 8.56 -0.43
N ALA A 123 -12.18 8.40 -1.68
CA ALA A 123 -12.75 9.50 -2.45
C ALA A 123 -14.00 10.09 -1.79
N SER A 124 -14.86 9.26 -1.20
CA SER A 124 -16.05 9.70 -0.45
C SER A 124 -15.68 10.47 0.83
N VAL A 125 -14.70 9.99 1.59
CA VAL A 125 -14.19 10.68 2.78
C VAL A 125 -13.60 12.04 2.40
N ARG A 126 -12.80 12.11 1.33
CA ARG A 126 -12.26 13.37 0.78
C ARG A 126 -13.35 14.34 0.35
N ALA A 127 -14.38 13.86 -0.35
CA ALA A 127 -15.49 14.69 -0.82
C ALA A 127 -16.30 15.28 0.34
N SER A 128 -16.32 14.60 1.49
CA SER A 128 -17.00 15.06 2.71
C SER A 128 -16.13 15.99 3.56
N GLY A 129 -14.86 16.20 3.19
CA GLY A 129 -13.89 16.99 3.96
C GLY A 129 -13.34 16.28 5.20
N ASP A 130 -13.63 14.99 5.35
CA ASP A 130 -13.27 14.21 6.53
C ASP A 130 -11.82 13.71 6.50
N ALA A 131 -11.31 13.38 7.68
CA ALA A 131 -10.00 12.75 7.85
C ALA A 131 -10.01 11.29 7.40
N LEU A 132 -9.01 10.90 6.58
CA LEU A 132 -8.78 9.50 6.24
C LEU A 132 -8.25 8.75 7.46
N ARG A 133 -9.09 7.91 8.07
CA ARG A 133 -8.71 7.05 9.20
C ARG A 133 -8.54 5.60 8.76
N GLY A 134 -7.41 4.99 9.12
CA GLY A 134 -7.07 3.63 8.71
C GLY A 134 -8.08 2.57 9.13
N ALA A 135 -8.55 2.63 10.38
CA ALA A 135 -9.53 1.67 10.91
C ALA A 135 -10.88 1.71 10.17
N ALA A 136 -11.31 2.90 9.74
CA ALA A 136 -12.54 3.05 8.94
C ALA A 136 -12.31 2.48 7.52
N LEU A 137 -11.22 2.89 6.88
CA LEU A 137 -10.90 2.52 5.50
C LEU A 137 -10.49 1.05 5.31
N ALA A 138 -10.12 0.35 6.39
CA ALA A 138 -9.89 -1.09 6.38
C ALA A 138 -11.08 -1.88 5.81
N GLY A 139 -12.31 -1.37 5.92
CA GLY A 139 -13.50 -1.99 5.33
C GLY A 139 -13.43 -2.16 3.81
N GLY A 140 -12.65 -1.33 3.11
CA GLY A 140 -12.45 -1.43 1.67
C GLY A 140 -11.49 -2.55 1.24
N LEU A 141 -10.85 -3.23 2.19
CA LEU A 141 -9.80 -4.23 1.94
C LEU A 141 -10.25 -5.68 2.15
N ARG A 142 -11.55 -5.94 2.14
CA ARG A 142 -12.10 -7.31 2.24
C ARG A 142 -11.43 -8.28 1.25
N SER A 143 -11.19 -7.84 0.00
CA SER A 143 -10.57 -8.65 -1.05
C SER A 143 -9.05 -8.84 -0.92
N TYR A 144 -8.42 -8.24 0.11
CA TYR A 144 -6.98 -8.40 0.32
C TYR A 144 -6.62 -9.80 0.83
N SER A 145 -7.54 -10.44 1.55
CA SER A 145 -7.35 -11.76 2.14
C SER A 145 -8.57 -12.63 1.90
N GLU A 146 -8.36 -13.93 1.70
CA GLU A 146 -9.42 -14.94 1.67
C GLU A 146 -10.27 -14.94 2.95
N LYS A 147 -9.72 -14.42 4.07
CA LYS A 147 -10.42 -14.25 5.34
C LYS A 147 -11.51 -13.16 5.30
N GLY A 148 -11.55 -12.31 4.27
CA GLY A 148 -12.60 -11.30 4.10
C GLY A 148 -12.78 -10.38 5.31
N GLU A 149 -13.98 -10.34 5.88
CA GLU A 149 -14.30 -9.50 7.05
C GLU A 149 -13.48 -9.82 8.31
N ALA A 150 -13.05 -11.07 8.47
CA ALA A 150 -12.19 -11.44 9.59
C ALA A 150 -10.81 -10.77 9.47
N TYR A 151 -10.32 -10.57 8.24
CA TYR A 151 -9.10 -9.80 7.99
C TYR A 151 -9.29 -8.32 8.33
N VAL A 152 -10.41 -7.72 7.91
CA VAL A 152 -10.75 -6.32 8.26
C VAL A 152 -10.80 -6.13 9.77
N SER A 153 -11.42 -7.06 10.50
CA SER A 153 -11.53 -7.03 11.96
C SER A 153 -10.17 -7.16 12.64
N LEU A 154 -9.30 -8.03 12.10
CA LEU A 154 -7.91 -8.15 12.56
C LEU A 154 -7.15 -6.84 12.40
N LEU A 155 -7.23 -6.19 11.23
CA LEU A 155 -6.55 -4.91 10.99
C LEU A 155 -7.02 -3.83 11.97
N ARG A 156 -8.33 -3.70 12.18
CA ARG A 156 -8.88 -2.77 13.18
C ARG A 156 -8.35 -3.05 14.58
N SER A 157 -8.26 -4.31 14.96
CA SER A 157 -7.74 -4.73 16.27
C SER A 157 -6.25 -4.39 16.42
N VAL A 158 -5.44 -4.63 15.39
CA VAL A 158 -4.00 -4.28 15.38
C VAL A 158 -3.81 -2.75 15.46
N ILE A 159 -4.61 -1.97 14.73
CA ILE A 159 -4.58 -0.49 14.80
C ILE A 159 -4.92 -0.01 16.22
N ALA A 160 -5.96 -0.57 16.84
CA ALA A 160 -6.38 -0.19 18.18
C ALA A 160 -5.36 -0.60 19.24
N PHE A 161 -4.94 -1.87 19.24
CA PHE A 161 -4.01 -2.43 20.23
C PHE A 161 -2.68 -1.69 20.24
N ASN A 162 -2.10 -1.42 19.05
CA ASN A 162 -0.84 -0.71 18.91
C ASN A 162 -1.00 0.83 18.87
N GLN A 163 -2.22 1.35 19.08
CA GLN A 163 -2.52 2.79 19.09
C GLN A 163 -2.02 3.51 17.83
N LEU A 164 -2.16 2.88 16.66
CA LEU A 164 -1.58 3.37 15.40
C LEU A 164 -2.35 4.56 14.82
N ALA A 165 -3.56 4.84 15.26
CA ALA A 165 -4.43 5.88 14.69
C ALA A 165 -3.77 7.28 14.65
N GLN A 166 -2.89 7.59 15.61
CA GLN A 166 -2.14 8.85 15.64
C GLN A 166 -1.20 9.02 14.44
N SER A 167 -0.72 7.91 13.85
CA SER A 167 0.17 7.96 12.68
C SER A 167 -0.54 8.44 11.41
N ASP A 168 -1.87 8.39 11.35
CA ASP A 168 -2.63 8.89 10.19
C ASP A 168 -2.44 10.40 9.94
N PHE A 169 -2.05 11.13 11.00
CA PHE A 169 -1.84 12.57 10.98
C PHE A 169 -0.37 12.97 11.14
N ALA A 170 0.52 11.98 11.27
CA ALA A 170 1.94 12.23 11.43
C ALA A 170 2.50 12.89 10.16
N LYS A 171 3.38 13.85 10.36
CA LYS A 171 4.17 14.48 9.30
C LYS A 171 5.64 14.24 9.59
N LEU A 172 6.42 14.12 8.52
CA LEU A 172 7.86 14.18 8.66
C LEU A 172 8.23 15.56 9.19
N ASP A 173 9.09 15.59 10.20
CA ASP A 173 9.74 16.81 10.65
C ASP A 173 10.73 17.28 9.57
N ASP A 174 10.92 18.58 9.45
CA ASP A 174 11.89 19.19 8.52
C ASP A 174 13.35 19.01 9.01
N ALA A 175 13.51 18.49 10.23
CA ALA A 175 14.80 18.11 10.78
C ALA A 175 15.48 17.00 9.95
N PRO A 176 16.82 16.99 9.88
CA PRO A 176 17.56 15.92 9.23
C PRO A 176 17.22 14.56 9.85
N ALA A 177 17.11 13.54 9.01
CA ALA A 177 16.75 12.19 9.43
C ALA A 177 17.68 11.71 10.56
N ARG A 178 17.09 11.41 11.73
CA ARG A 178 17.82 10.86 12.87
C ARG A 178 17.78 9.34 12.80
N ARG A 179 18.95 8.71 12.72
CA ARG A 179 19.05 7.25 12.86
C ARG A 179 18.98 6.92 14.35
N ILE A 180 17.83 6.46 14.81
CA ILE A 180 17.69 5.89 16.15
C ILE A 180 18.21 4.45 16.08
N VAL A 181 19.32 4.18 16.76
CA VAL A 181 19.85 2.83 16.92
C VAL A 181 19.39 2.34 18.29
N SER A 182 18.28 1.60 18.34
CA SER A 182 17.92 0.83 19.52
C SER A 182 18.74 -0.46 19.52
N GLY A 183 19.42 -0.75 20.63
CA GLY A 183 20.20 -1.99 20.83
C GLY A 183 19.32 -3.25 20.80
N ALA A 184 19.96 -4.41 20.79
CA ALA A 184 19.29 -5.72 20.70
C ALA A 184 18.18 -5.89 21.75
N LEU A 185 17.03 -6.38 21.30
CA LEU A 185 15.94 -6.91 22.14
C LEU A 185 16.38 -8.20 22.85
#